data_AF-A0A2E0RV64-F1
#
_entry.id   AF-A0A2E0RV64-F1
#
_cell.length_a   1.000
_cell.length_b   1.000
_cell.length_c   1.000
_cell.angle_alpha   90.00
_cell.angle_beta   90.00
_cell.angle_gamma   90.00
#
_symmetry.space_group_name_H-M   'P 1'
#
loop_
_entity.id
_entity.type
_entity.pdbx_description
1 polymer ?
#
loop_
_entity_poly.entity_id
_entity_poly.type
_entity_poly.pdbx_seq_one_letter_code
_entity_poly.pdbx_strand_id
1 'polypeptide(L)'
;GAIGGALSFVVTEALLVVVSLAMIAPFVRRRATVVRAAKVLFASGCMLAAIWPIRSAFIVVPVLVGAAVYAIVTFAIRTARPDERDRVVPLVARINGMVRRRLGRTAPTNPRSEVPDETPLDR
;
A
#
# COMPACT_ATOMS: atom_id res chain seq x y z
N GLY A 1 -28.31 -3.89 19.75
CA GLY A 1 -28.27 -2.71 18.86
C GLY A 1 -27.07 -2.79 17.92
N ALA A 2 -27.09 -2.06 16.80
CA ALA A 2 -26.06 -2.15 15.74
C ALA A 2 -24.63 -1.91 16.26
N ILE A 3 -24.44 -0.96 17.17
CA ILE A 3 -23.14 -0.68 17.81
C ILE A 3 -22.63 -1.90 18.61
N GLY A 4 -23.53 -2.57 19.35
CA GLY A 4 -23.18 -3.78 20.11
C GLY A 4 -22.78 -4.93 19.19
N GLY A 5 -23.48 -5.11 18.06
CA GLY A 5 -23.12 -6.11 17.06
C GLY A 5 -21.75 -5.87 16.43
N ALA A 6 -21.45 -4.63 16.06
CA ALA A 6 -20.15 -4.26 15.49
C ALA A 6 -19.00 -4.46 16.50
N LEU A 7 -19.20 -4.10 17.77
CA LEU A 7 -18.22 -4.32 18.83
C LEU A 7 -17.96 -5.81 19.07
N SER A 8 -19.02 -6.62 19.17
CA SER A 8 -18.87 -8.08 19.32
C SER A 8 -18.13 -8.70 18.14
N PHE A 9 -18.40 -8.24 16.92
CA PHE A 9 -17.71 -8.72 15.72
C PHE A 9 -16.20 -8.44 15.78
N VAL A 10 -15.81 -7.20 16.11
CA VAL A 10 -14.40 -6.81 16.27
C VAL A 10 -13.72 -7.64 17.36
N VAL A 11 -14.40 -7.88 18.49
CA VAL A 11 -13.85 -8.71 19.58
C VAL A 11 -13.66 -10.16 19.14
N THR A 12 -14.65 -10.74 18.46
CA THR A 12 -14.57 -12.12 17.97
C THR A 12 -13.48 -12.28 16.91
N GLU A 13 -13.37 -11.36 15.95
CA GLU A 13 -12.30 -11.38 14.95
C GLU A 13 -10.91 -11.23 15.60
N ALA A 14 -10.77 -10.32 16.57
CA ALA A 14 -9.51 -10.15 17.29
C ALA A 14 -9.11 -11.42 18.03
N LEU A 15 -10.07 -12.09 18.70
CA LEU A 15 -9.84 -13.37 19.36
C LEU A 15 -9.42 -14.47 18.37
N LEU A 16 -10.10 -14.58 17.22
CA LEU A 16 -9.74 -15.54 16.18
C LEU A 16 -8.32 -15.32 15.64
N VAL A 17 -7.93 -14.05 15.43
CA VAL A 17 -6.56 -13.71 15.02
C VAL A 17 -5.55 -14.12 16.08
N VAL A 18 -5.82 -13.85 17.37
CA VAL A 18 -4.92 -14.22 18.47
C VAL A 18 -4.80 -15.74 18.60
N VAL A 19 -5.90 -16.48 18.55
CA VAL A 19 -5.91 -17.95 18.63
C VAL A 19 -5.19 -18.57 17.42
N SER A 20 -5.49 -18.08 16.21
CA SER A 20 -4.83 -18.53 14.98
C SER A 20 -3.32 -18.27 15.04
N LEU A 21 -2.93 -17.09 15.54
CA LEU A 21 -1.53 -16.75 15.72
C LEU A 21 -0.89 -17.66 16.77
N ALA A 22 -1.55 -17.95 17.90
CA ALA A 22 -1.03 -18.82 18.95
C ALA A 22 -0.84 -20.27 18.47
N MET A 23 -1.77 -20.80 17.66
CA MET A 23 -1.64 -22.14 17.07
C MET A 23 -0.53 -22.23 16.03
N ILE A 24 -0.30 -21.16 15.24
CA ILE A 24 0.78 -21.08 14.24
C ILE A 24 2.13 -20.68 14.87
N ALA A 25 2.10 -20.05 16.04
CA ALA A 25 3.25 -19.43 16.72
C ALA A 25 4.43 -20.33 17.08
N PRO A 26 4.34 -21.67 17.32
CA PRO A 26 5.55 -22.43 17.65
C PRO A 26 6.62 -22.31 16.55
N PHE A 27 6.24 -22.08 15.30
CA PHE A 27 7.17 -21.84 14.18
C PHE A 27 7.56 -20.37 13.97
N VAL A 28 6.81 -19.42 14.55
CA VAL A 28 6.97 -17.96 14.33
C VAL A 28 7.72 -17.28 15.47
N ARG A 29 8.03 -18.00 16.55
CA ARG A 29 8.72 -17.54 17.77
C ARG A 29 10.20 -17.17 17.59
N ARG A 30 10.61 -16.70 16.40
CA ARG A 30 11.92 -16.05 16.22
C ARG A 30 11.85 -14.64 16.80
N ARG A 31 12.84 -14.24 17.60
CA ARG A 31 12.97 -12.88 18.17
C ARG A 31 12.81 -11.77 17.11
N ALA A 32 13.26 -12.04 15.88
CA ALA A 32 13.12 -11.13 14.75
C ALA A 32 11.65 -10.79 14.41
N THR A 33 10.73 -11.76 14.51
CA THR A 33 9.30 -11.57 14.25
C THR A 33 8.63 -10.79 15.37
N VAL A 34 8.97 -11.09 16.63
CA VAL A 34 8.43 -10.36 17.79
C VAL A 34 8.81 -8.88 17.72
N VAL A 35 10.07 -8.58 17.43
CA VAL A 35 10.53 -7.18 17.26
C VAL A 35 9.81 -6.51 16.08
N ARG A 36 9.53 -7.25 15.00
CA ARG A 36 8.78 -6.70 13.86
C ARG A 36 7.32 -6.42 14.22
N ALA A 37 6.66 -7.33 14.93
CA ALA A 37 5.30 -7.12 15.42
C ALA A 37 5.23 -5.92 16.38
N ALA A 38 6.16 -5.81 17.32
CA ALA A 38 6.25 -4.67 18.23
C ALA A 38 6.42 -3.33 17.49
N LYS A 39 7.29 -3.31 16.46
CA LYS A 39 7.48 -2.14 15.58
C LYS A 39 6.21 -1.74 14.84
N VAL A 40 5.45 -2.71 14.32
CA VAL A 40 4.17 -2.45 13.64
C VAL A 40 3.14 -1.92 14.62
N LEU A 41 3.02 -2.52 15.81
CA LEU A 41 2.12 -2.03 16.87
C LEU A 41 2.47 -0.60 17.29
N PHE A 42 3.75 -0.29 17.43
CA PHE A 42 4.22 1.06 17.73
C PHE A 42 3.84 2.05 16.61
N ALA A 43 4.06 1.69 15.35
CA ALA A 43 3.68 2.53 14.22
C ALA A 43 2.16 2.80 14.18
N SER A 44 1.34 1.77 14.43
CA SER A 44 -0.12 1.92 14.53
C SER A 44 -0.52 2.80 15.72
N GLY A 45 0.18 2.70 16.85
CA GLY A 45 -0.03 3.57 18.01
C GLY A 45 0.28 5.04 17.70
N CYS A 46 1.39 5.33 17.03
CA CYS A 46 1.73 6.68 16.57
C CYS A 46 0.69 7.25 15.61
N MET A 47 0.21 6.42 14.67
CA MET A 47 -0.86 6.80 13.74
C MET A 47 -2.15 7.18 14.50
N LEU A 48 -2.55 6.37 15.49
CA LEU A 48 -3.73 6.64 16.30
C LEU A 48 -3.58 7.94 17.11
N ALA A 49 -2.41 8.16 17.71
CA ALA A 49 -2.10 9.37 18.47
C ALA A 49 -2.14 10.64 17.58
N ALA A 50 -1.65 10.55 16.34
CA ALA A 50 -1.68 11.67 15.40
C ALA A 50 -3.09 11.99 14.88
N ILE A 51 -3.94 10.97 14.70
CA ILE A 51 -5.33 11.16 14.25
C ILE A 51 -6.23 11.70 15.37
N TRP A 52 -5.95 11.36 16.63
CA TRP A 52 -6.80 11.72 17.77
C TRP A 52 -7.23 13.19 17.83
N PRO A 53 -6.34 14.19 17.70
CA PRO A 53 -6.74 15.60 17.72
C PRO A 53 -7.53 16.05 16.49
N ILE A 54 -7.43 15.33 15.36
CA ILE A 54 -8.01 15.71 14.06
C ILE A 54 -9.33 14.96 13.80
N ARG A 55 -9.76 14.09 14.72
CA ARG A 55 -10.93 13.21 14.55
C ARG A 55 -12.26 13.95 14.29
N SER A 56 -12.36 15.22 14.67
CA SER A 56 -13.54 16.05 14.45
C SER A 56 -13.56 16.74 13.08
N ALA A 57 -12.47 16.67 12.31
CA ALA A 57 -12.39 17.20 10.96
C ALA A 57 -13.14 16.29 9.96
N PHE A 58 -13.29 16.79 8.73
CA PHE A 58 -13.86 16.02 7.63
C PHE A 58 -13.11 14.69 7.44
N ILE A 59 -13.83 13.58 7.24
CA ILE A 59 -13.31 12.20 7.30
C ILE A 59 -12.09 11.95 6.40
N VAL A 60 -11.95 12.68 5.30
CA VAL A 60 -10.79 12.56 4.39
C VAL A 60 -9.49 13.03 5.04
N VAL A 61 -9.53 14.05 5.91
CA VAL A 61 -8.33 14.62 6.53
C VAL A 61 -7.65 13.61 7.48
N PRO A 62 -8.34 12.98 8.45
CA PRO A 62 -7.77 11.91 9.28
C PRO A 62 -7.23 10.74 8.47
N VAL A 63 -7.89 10.35 7.37
CA VAL A 63 -7.45 9.25 6.51
C VAL A 63 -6.12 9.58 5.84
N LEU A 64 -5.99 10.77 5.25
CA LEU A 64 -4.75 11.20 4.61
C LEU A 64 -3.61 11.38 5.62
N VAL A 65 -3.88 12.01 6.77
CA VAL A 65 -2.88 12.19 7.83
C VAL A 65 -2.44 10.85 8.39
N GLY A 66 -3.36 9.94 8.67
CA GLY A 66 -3.06 8.61 9.15
C GLY A 66 -2.18 7.82 8.17
N ALA A 67 -2.52 7.85 6.87
CA ALA A 67 -1.73 7.21 5.83
C ALA A 67 -0.31 7.80 5.74
N ALA A 68 -0.18 9.13 5.80
CA ALA A 68 1.12 9.81 5.78
C ALA A 68 1.98 9.46 7.01
N VAL A 69 1.41 9.53 8.22
CA VAL A 69 2.11 9.20 9.47
C VAL A 69 2.53 7.73 9.48
N TYR A 70 1.65 6.81 9.07
CA TYR A 70 1.99 5.40 8.98
C TYR A 70 3.16 5.16 8.02
N ALA A 71 3.14 5.78 6.83
CA ALA A 71 4.22 5.66 5.85
C ALA A 71 5.54 6.21 6.41
N ILE A 72 5.52 7.40 7.04
CA ILE A 72 6.71 8.04 7.61
C ILE A 72 7.29 7.21 8.75
N VAL A 73 6.47 6.81 9.72
CA VAL A 73 6.92 6.03 10.89
C VAL A 73 7.40 4.65 10.46
N THR A 74 6.68 3.99 9.56
CA THR A 74 7.10 2.69 9.02
C THR A 74 8.42 2.82 8.28
N PHE A 75 8.59 3.85 7.46
CA PHE A 75 9.83 4.10 6.73
C PHE A 75 11.00 4.42 7.66
N ALA A 76 10.79 5.26 8.68
CA ALA A 76 11.79 5.58 9.69
C ALA A 76 12.24 4.31 10.45
N ILE A 77 11.30 3.47 10.85
CA ILE A 77 11.57 2.21 11.55
C ILE A 77 12.23 1.16 10.63
N ARG A 78 11.92 1.16 9.32
CA ARG A 78 12.51 0.28 8.30
C ARG A 78 13.93 0.67 7.93
N THR A 79 14.23 1.97 7.90
CA THR A 79 15.56 2.50 7.55
C THR A 79 16.64 1.95 8.48
N ALA A 80 16.27 1.52 9.69
CA ALA A 80 17.15 0.86 10.66
C ALA A 80 17.46 -0.63 10.38
N ARG A 81 17.00 -1.25 9.28
CA ARG A 81 17.35 -2.63 8.91
C ARG A 81 17.94 -2.69 7.49
N PRO A 82 19.23 -3.07 7.34
CA PRO A 82 19.88 -3.23 6.03
C PRO A 82 19.15 -4.25 5.14
N ASP A 83 18.68 -5.36 5.73
CA ASP A 83 18.09 -6.50 5.01
C ASP A 83 16.76 -6.22 4.30
N GLU A 84 16.09 -5.10 4.61
CA GLU A 84 14.75 -4.80 4.06
C GLU A 84 14.80 -3.89 2.82
N ARG A 85 15.93 -3.23 2.57
CA ARG A 85 16.10 -2.36 1.38
C ARG A 85 15.98 -3.14 0.07
N ASP A 86 16.51 -4.35 0.04
CA ASP A 86 16.53 -5.20 -1.17
C ASP A 86 15.14 -5.62 -1.65
N ARG A 87 14.12 -5.58 -0.78
CA ARG A 87 12.73 -5.91 -1.15
C ARG A 87 11.91 -4.70 -1.58
N VAL A 88 12.29 -3.49 -1.15
CA VAL A 88 11.53 -2.27 -1.42
C VAL A 88 11.95 -1.62 -2.73
N VAL A 89 13.25 -1.61 -3.03
CA VAL A 89 13.80 -1.07 -4.29
C VAL A 89 13.14 -1.68 -5.55
N PRO A 90 12.95 -3.02 -5.68
CA PRO A 90 12.33 -3.58 -6.88
C PRO A 90 10.84 -3.24 -6.99
N LEU A 91 10.12 -3.06 -5.88
CA LEU A 91 8.70 -2.71 -5.89
C LEU A 91 8.49 -1.28 -6.42
N VAL A 92 9.32 -0.35 -5.93
CA VAL A 92 9.30 1.05 -6.37
C VAL A 92 9.71 1.17 -7.83
N ALA A 93 10.73 0.42 -8.26
CA ALA A 93 11.14 0.36 -9.66
C ALA A 93 10.02 -0.15 -10.59
N ARG A 94 9.22 -1.13 -10.12
CA ARG A 94 8.07 -1.67 -10.88
C ARG A 94 6.94 -0.65 -11.04
N ILE A 95 6.63 0.09 -9.98
CA ILE A 95 5.60 1.13 -10.00
C ILE A 95 6.02 2.27 -10.93
N ASN A 96 7.26 2.76 -10.82
CA ASN A 96 7.79 3.80 -11.69
C ASN A 96 7.83 3.35 -13.16
N GLY A 97 8.18 2.10 -13.43
CA GLY A 97 8.12 1.52 -14.78
C GLY A 97 6.71 1.47 -15.36
N MET A 98 5.70 1.17 -14.54
CA MET A 98 4.30 1.10 -14.98
C MET A 98 3.71 2.47 -15.27
N VAL A 99 4.00 3.46 -14.41
CA VAL A 99 3.58 4.85 -14.61
C VAL A 99 4.19 5.40 -15.91
N ARG A 100 5.49 5.15 -16.14
CA ARG A 100 6.20 5.59 -17.35
C ARG A 100 5.65 4.94 -18.63
N ARG A 101 5.20 3.68 -18.56
CA ARG A 101 4.56 2.99 -19.70
C ARG A 101 3.16 3.52 -20.02
N ARG A 102 2.40 4.00 -19.03
CA ARG A 102 1.08 4.62 -19.27
C ARG A 102 1.19 6.01 -19.88
N LEU A 103 2.22 6.77 -19.52
CA LEU A 103 2.47 8.11 -20.08
C LEU A 103 3.08 8.08 -21.49
N GLY A 104 3.74 6.99 -21.90
CA GLY A 104 4.34 6.87 -23.24
C GLY A 104 3.43 6.35 -24.36
N ARG A 105 2.17 5.95 -24.06
CA ARG A 105 1.28 5.31 -25.03
C ARG A 105 0.34 6.27 -25.79
N THR A 106 0.49 7.57 -25.57
CA THR A 106 -0.17 8.63 -26.35
C THR A 106 0.78 9.21 -27.39
N ALA A 107 1.41 8.35 -28.20
CA ALA A 107 2.02 8.77 -29.45
C ALA A 107 0.96 8.63 -30.56
N PRO A 108 0.55 9.72 -31.23
CA PRO A 108 -0.49 9.67 -32.25
C PRO A 108 0.02 8.90 -33.48
N THR A 109 -0.69 7.82 -33.81
CA THR A 109 -0.62 7.18 -35.12
C THR A 109 -1.05 8.20 -36.16
N ASN A 110 -0.07 8.76 -36.89
CA ASN A 110 -0.32 9.61 -38.03
C ASN A 110 -0.93 8.76 -39.17
N PRO A 111 -2.20 8.95 -39.55
CA PRO A 111 -2.85 8.13 -40.58
C PRO A 111 -2.56 8.59 -42.02
N ARG A 112 -1.58 9.47 -42.25
CA ARG A 112 -1.26 9.96 -43.59
C ARG A 112 -0.17 9.13 -44.27
N SER A 113 -0.54 7.95 -44.74
CA SER A 113 0.18 7.27 -45.82
C SER A 113 -0.76 6.49 -46.76
N GLU A 114 -1.99 6.97 -46.94
CA GLU A 114 -2.75 6.64 -48.15
C GLU A 114 -2.30 7.62 -49.25
N VAL A 115 -1.25 7.22 -49.96
CA VAL A 115 -0.92 7.75 -51.28
C VAL A 115 -1.75 6.93 -52.27
N PRO A 116 -2.73 7.53 -52.97
CA PRO A 116 -3.45 6.84 -54.02
C PRO A 116 -2.49 6.57 -55.18
N ASP A 117 -2.35 5.30 -55.50
CA ASP A 117 -1.63 4.78 -56.66
C ASP A 117 -2.43 5.17 -57.91
N GLU A 118 -2.05 6.29 -58.54
CA GLU A 118 -2.61 6.71 -59.82
C GLU A 118 -2.15 5.71 -60.91
N THR A 119 -3.07 4.82 -61.27
CA THR A 119 -2.90 3.84 -62.34
C THR A 119 -2.95 4.56 -63.69
N PRO A 120 -1.99 4.32 -64.61
CA PRO A 120 -1.99 4.95 -65.92
C PRO A 120 -3.07 4.31 -66.80
N LEU A 121 -3.96 5.15 -67.31
CA LEU A 121 -5.03 4.78 -68.24
C LEU A 121 -4.41 4.45 -69.60
N ASP A 122 -4.39 3.16 -69.93
CA ASP A 122 -3.99 2.64 -71.23
C ASP A 122 -5.27 2.36 -72.05
N ARG A 123 -5.59 3.26 -73.00
CA ARG A 123 -6.33 3.03 -74.27
C ARG A 123 -6.73 4.33 -74.96
#